data_AF-A0A2W4MES2-F1
#
_entry.id   AF-A0A2W4MES2-F1
#
_cell.length_a   1.000
_cell.length_b   1.000
_cell.length_c   1.000
_cell.angle_alpha   90.00
_cell.angle_beta   90.00
_cell.angle_gamma   90.00
#
_symmetry.space_group_name_H-M   'P 1'
#
loop_
_entity.id
_entity.type
_entity.pdbx_description
1 polymer ?
#
loop_
_entity_poly.entity_id
_entity_poly.type
_entity_poly.pdbx_seq_one_letter_code
_entity_poly.pdbx_strand_id
1 'polypeptide(L)' 'MAQFDVDAMIQRFADRAQAVKDRPLPPVAGAERQLFIQQAQTDYTDFALIANATWSVEDDHLVLRIPLRPNQG' A
#
# COMPACT_ATOMS: atom_id res chain seq x y z
N MET A 1 10.66 -13.16 -21.38
CA MET A 1 10.65 -12.11 -20.33
C MET A 1 9.29 -12.17 -19.68
N ALA A 2 9.20 -12.25 -18.35
CA ALA A 2 7.89 -12.26 -17.71
C ALA A 2 7.16 -10.95 -18.07
N GLN A 3 5.95 -11.06 -18.62
CA GLN A 3 5.09 -9.92 -18.91
C GLN A 3 4.94 -9.11 -17.62
N PHE A 4 5.30 -7.83 -17.64
CA PHE A 4 5.15 -6.96 -16.48
C PHE A 4 3.66 -6.65 -16.30
N ASP A 5 3.02 -7.38 -15.38
CA ASP A 5 1.59 -7.26 -15.07
C ASP A 5 1.40 -6.25 -13.91
N VAL A 6 0.96 -5.05 -14.28
CA VAL A 6 0.75 -3.94 -13.35
C VAL A 6 -0.50 -4.15 -12.49
N ASP A 7 -1.53 -4.80 -13.02
CA ASP A 7 -2.74 -5.12 -12.25
C ASP A 7 -2.42 -6.11 -11.14
N ALA A 8 -1.66 -7.17 -11.46
CA ALA A 8 -1.16 -8.10 -10.45
C ALA A 8 -0.23 -7.40 -9.44
N MET A 9 0.54 -6.39 -9.86
CA MET A 9 1.35 -5.58 -8.94
C MET A 9 0.47 -4.79 -7.96
N ILE A 10 -0.55 -4.08 -8.45
CA ILE A 10 -1.50 -3.32 -7.63
C ILE A 10 -2.21 -4.26 -6.63
N GLN A 11 -2.65 -5.44 -7.09
CA GLN A 11 -3.27 -6.44 -6.21
C GLN A 11 -2.34 -6.87 -5.07
N ARG A 12 -1.06 -7.13 -5.35
CA ARG A 12 -0.08 -7.44 -4.29
C ARG A 12 0.08 -6.31 -3.27
N PHE A 13 -0.10 -5.04 -3.66
CA PHE A 13 -0.09 -3.92 -2.72
C PHE A 13 -1.38 -3.84 -1.90
N ALA A 14 -2.54 -4.13 -2.50
CA ALA A 14 -3.79 -4.26 -1.76
C ALA A 14 -3.70 -5.35 -0.69
N ASP A 15 -3.16 -6.53 -1.05
CA ASP A 15 -2.97 -7.65 -0.13
C ASP A 15 -2.03 -7.28 1.03
N ARG A 16 -0.95 -6.53 0.74
CA ARG A 16 -0.03 -6.02 1.76
C ARG A 16 -0.69 -5.01 2.69
N ALA A 17 -1.50 -4.09 2.17
CA ALA A 17 -2.24 -3.14 3.01
C ALA A 17 -3.20 -3.88 3.96
N GLN A 18 -3.88 -4.92 3.47
CA GLN A 18 -4.74 -5.75 4.29
C GLN A 18 -3.94 -6.53 5.35
N ALA A 19 -2.80 -7.12 4.97
CA ALA A 19 -1.94 -7.85 5.90
C ALA A 19 -1.40 -6.95 7.04
N VAL A 20 -1.12 -5.67 6.77
CA VAL A 20 -0.71 -4.71 7.83
C VAL A 20 -1.84 -4.45 8.81
N LYS A 21 -3.09 -4.34 8.35
CA LYS A 21 -4.27 -4.19 9.22
C LYS A 21 -4.50 -5.41 10.10
N ASP A 22 -4.33 -6.60 9.53
CA ASP A 22 -4.63 -7.86 10.21
C ASP A 22 -3.50 -8.33 11.13
N ARG A 23 -2.31 -7.74 11.01
CA ARG A 23 -1.14 -8.12 11.80
C ARG A 23 -1.37 -7.79 13.28
N PRO A 24 -1.24 -8.79 14.19
CA PRO A 24 -1.28 -8.50 15.61
C PRO A 24 -0.05 -7.68 16.03
N LEU A 25 -0.27 -6.72 16.93
CA LEU A 25 0.82 -5.94 17.50
C LEU A 25 1.74 -6.83 18.34
N PRO A 26 3.07 -6.74 18.18
CA PRO A 26 4.00 -7.50 19.02
C PRO A 26 3.78 -7.21 20.51
N PRO A 27 4.10 -8.17 21.41
CA PRO A 27 3.93 -8.00 22.86
C PRO A 27 5.03 -7.11 23.46
N VAL A 28 5.11 -5.85 23.00
CA VAL A 28 6.04 -4.81 23.44
C VAL A 28 5.29 -3.70 24.19
N ALA A 29 5.98 -2.97 25.07
CA ALA A 29 5.39 -1.95 25.93
C ALA A 29 6.03 -0.56 25.73
N GLY A 30 5.38 0.48 26.27
CA GLY A 30 5.93 1.83 26.32
C GLY A 30 6.28 2.41 24.94
N ALA A 31 7.46 3.03 24.84
CA ALA A 31 7.90 3.72 23.63
C ALA A 31 8.05 2.78 22.42
N GLU A 32 8.51 1.55 22.63
CA GLU A 32 8.68 0.56 21.56
C GLU A 32 7.34 0.20 20.90
N ARG A 33 6.28 0.08 21.71
CA ARG A 33 4.92 -0.16 21.21
C ARG A 33 4.44 0.93 20.27
N GLN A 34 4.76 2.19 20.56
CA GLN A 34 4.38 3.32 19.72
C GLN A 34 5.12 3.32 18.38
N LEU A 35 6.39 2.89 18.36
CA LEU A 35 7.16 2.75 17.12
C LEU A 35 6.53 1.73 16.17
N PHE A 36 6.10 0.56 16.70
CA PHE A 36 5.40 -0.43 15.87
C PHE A 36 4.07 0.08 15.31
N ILE A 37 3.33 0.87 16.09
CA ILE A 37 2.07 1.48 15.62
C ILE A 37 2.35 2.49 14.50
N GLN A 38 3.33 3.38 14.69
CA GLN A 38 3.69 4.38 13.67
C GLN A 38 4.21 3.72 12.39
N GLN A 39 5.01 2.66 12.53
CA GLN A 39 5.48 1.88 11.40
C GLN A 39 4.31 1.22 10.66
N ALA A 40 3.40 0.56 11.38
CA ALA A 40 2.22 -0.06 10.77
C ALA A 40 1.32 0.97 10.06
N GLN A 41 1.16 2.17 10.63
CA GLN A 41 0.40 3.26 9.99
C GLN A 41 1.07 3.74 8.69
N THR A 42 2.39 3.90 8.71
CA THR A 42 3.18 4.31 7.53
C THR A 42 3.10 3.25 6.44
N ASP A 43 3.38 1.99 6.78
CA ASP A 43 3.33 0.85 5.86
C ASP A 43 1.92 0.71 5.25
N TYR A 44 0.88 0.80 6.08
CA TYR A 44 -0.50 0.74 5.60
C TYR A 44 -0.80 1.87 4.61
N THR A 45 -0.42 3.10 4.94
CA THR A 45 -0.66 4.28 4.11
C THR A 45 0.01 4.12 2.74
N ASP A 46 1.28 3.75 2.72
CA ASP A 46 2.05 3.60 1.48
C ASP A 46 1.49 2.48 0.59
N PHE A 47 1.14 1.34 1.19
CA PHE A 47 0.53 0.24 0.43
C PHE A 47 -0.85 0.62 -0.08
N ALA A 48 -1.66 1.29 0.72
CA ALA A 48 -2.99 1.73 0.32
C ALA A 48 -2.94 2.75 -0.82
N LEU A 49 -1.96 3.66 -0.84
CA LEU A 49 -1.79 4.63 -1.92
C LEU A 49 -1.57 3.93 -3.27
N ILE A 50 -0.64 2.98 -3.33
CA ILE A 50 -0.36 2.24 -4.56
C ILE A 50 -1.52 1.31 -4.93
N ALA A 51 -2.16 0.67 -3.94
CA ALA A 51 -3.32 -0.19 -4.15
C ALA A 51 -4.52 0.54 -4.78
N ASN A 52 -4.65 1.85 -4.55
CA ASN A 52 -5.72 2.68 -5.10
C ASN A 52 -5.31 3.42 -6.39
N ALA A 53 -4.10 3.19 -6.91
CA ALA A 53 -3.65 3.83 -8.13
C ALA A 53 -4.38 3.26 -9.36
N THR A 54 -4.69 4.12 -10.32
CA THR A 54 -4.87 3.70 -11.72
C THR A 54 -3.55 3.82 -12.46
N TRP A 55 -3.39 3.11 -13.57
CA TRP A 55 -2.14 3.11 -14.31
C TRP A 55 -2.30 3.31 -15.82
N SER A 56 -1.28 3.90 -16.43
CA SER A 56 -1.11 4.09 -17.87
C SER A 56 0.36 3.91 -18.25
N VAL A 57 0.63 3.71 -19.54
CA VAL A 57 1.98 3.83 -20.11
C VAL A 57 2.03 5.11 -20.92
N GLU A 58 2.95 6.00 -20.57
CA GLU A 58 3.16 7.30 -21.20
C GLU A 58 4.65 7.47 -21.50
N ASP A 59 5.02 7.75 -22.75
CA ASP A 59 6.42 7.95 -23.19
C ASP A 59 7.39 6.86 -22.70
N ASP A 60 7.02 5.57 -22.82
CA ASP A 60 7.77 4.40 -22.30
C ASP A 60 7.94 4.35 -20.76
N HIS A 61 7.11 5.06 -20.00
CA HIS A 61 7.08 5.04 -18.54
C HIS A 61 5.75 4.50 -18.00
N LEU A 62 5.81 3.72 -16.92
CA LEU A 62 4.64 3.42 -16.11
C LEU A 62 4.26 4.66 -15.28
N VAL A 63 3.04 5.15 -15.45
CA VAL A 63 2.48 6.25 -14.66
C VAL A 63 1.41 5.69 -13.73
N LEU A 64 1.56 5.96 -12.44
CA LEU A 64 0.55 5.65 -11.41
C LEU A 64 -0.16 6.95 -11.01
N ARG A 65 -1.49 6.97 -11.13
CA ARG A 65 -2.33 8.10 -10.73
C ARG A 65 -3.08 7.72 -9.46
N ILE A 66 -2.68 8.34 -8.34
CA ILE A 66 -3.27 8.07 -7.03
C ILE A 66 -4.34 9.12 -6.72
N PRO A 67 -5.60 8.73 -6.46
CA PRO A 67 -6.64 9.67 -6.04
C PRO A 67 -6.36 10.17 -4.62
N LEU A 68 -6.28 11.50 -4.44
CA LEU A 68 -6.08 12.13 -3.13
C LEU A 68 -7.37 12.34 -2.33
N ARG A 69 -8.53 12.08 -2.94
CA ARG A 69 -9.83 12.13 -2.28
C ARG A 69 -10.38 10.71 -2.24
N PRO A 70 -10.87 10.21 -1.09
CA PRO A 70 -11.59 8.96 -1.08
C PRO A 70 -12.74 9.08 -2.07
N ASN A 71 -12.93 8.04 -2.90
CA ASN A 71 -14.14 7.93 -3.72
C ASN A 71 -15.33 8.17 -2.79
N GLN A 72 -16.11 9.20 -3.09
CA GLN A 72 -17.42 9.43 -2.47
C GLN A 72 -18.32 8.29 -2.99
N GLY A 73 -18.25 7.14 -2.32
CA GLY A 73 -19.05 5.95 -2.58
C GLY A 73 -19.81 5.57 -1.32
#